data_AF-A0A369C3H6-F1
#
_entry.id   AF-A0A369C3H6-F1
#
_cell.length_a   1.000
_cell.length_b   1.000
_cell.length_c   1.000
_cell.angle_alpha   90.00
_cell.angle_beta   90.00
_cell.angle_gamma   90.00
#
_symmetry.space_group_name_H-M   'P 1'
#
loop_
_entity.id
_entity.type
_entity.pdbx_description
1 polymer ?
#
loop_
_entity_poly.entity_id
_entity_poly.type
_entity_poly.pdbx_seq_one_letter_code
_entity_poly.pdbx_strand_id
1 'polypeptide(L)' 'MLGENHDLFHEFPEYRDKIVEMRGNHEEFARIMDDYDTLDAKIRELELHDQPVADNYMEELKLQRVQLKDQLYELLRA' A
#
# COMPACT_ATOMS: atom_id res chain seq x y z
N MET A 1 3.33 12.66 13.28
CA MET A 1 3.41 11.45 14.15
C MET A 1 2.93 10.29 13.30
N LEU A 2 3.62 9.15 13.36
CA LEU A 2 3.34 7.87 12.66
C LEU A 2 1.84 7.47 12.72
N GLY A 3 0.99 8.06 11.87
CA GLY A 3 -0.45 8.05 12.13
C GLY A 3 -1.34 8.35 10.93
N GLU A 4 -0.77 8.55 9.75
CA GLU A 4 -1.53 8.33 8.53
C GLU A 4 -1.31 6.86 8.19
N ASN A 5 -2.22 6.00 8.64
CA ASN A 5 -2.31 4.67 8.09
C ASN A 5 -2.61 4.87 6.60
N HIS A 6 -1.58 4.75 5.76
CA HIS A 6 -1.70 4.50 4.32
C HIS A 6 -2.29 3.12 4.11
N ASP A 7 -3.49 2.97 4.63
CA ASP A 7 -4.33 1.81 4.51
C ASP A 7 -5.30 2.17 3.40
N LEU A 8 -5.56 1.22 2.51
CA LEU A 8 -6.35 1.44 1.31
C LEU A 8 -7.74 2.04 1.65
N PHE A 9 -8.26 1.74 2.84
CA PHE A 9 -9.51 2.31 3.38
C PHE A 9 -9.48 3.82 3.68
N HIS A 10 -8.31 4.41 3.92
CA HIS A 10 -8.14 5.85 4.09
C HIS A 10 -7.93 6.57 2.77
N GLU A 11 -7.22 5.94 1.83
CA GLU A 11 -6.99 6.50 0.49
C GLU A 11 -8.25 6.43 -0.38
N PHE A 12 -9.06 5.39 -0.20
CA PHE A 12 -10.28 5.13 -0.97
C PHE A 12 -11.49 4.92 -0.07
N PRO A 13 -11.92 5.94 0.70
CA PRO A 13 -13.02 5.82 1.65
C PRO A 13 -14.38 5.54 0.97
N GLU A 14 -14.53 5.90 -0.30
CA GLU A 14 -15.72 5.61 -1.10
C GLU A 14 -15.81 4.13 -1.53
N TYR A 15 -14.68 3.41 -1.55
CA TYR A 15 -14.61 2.02 -1.98
C TYR A 15 -14.53 1.04 -0.80
N ARG A 16 -14.71 1.47 0.45
CA ARG A 16 -14.51 0.61 1.65
C ARG A 16 -15.26 -0.72 1.58
N ASP A 17 -16.55 -0.69 1.26
CA ASP A 17 -17.35 -1.91 1.13
C ASP A 17 -16.83 -2.82 0.00
N LYS A 18 -16.46 -2.23 -1.15
CA LYS A 18 -15.88 -2.96 -2.28
C LYS A 18 -14.51 -3.54 -1.95
N ILE A 19 -13.69 -2.84 -1.17
CA ILE A 19 -12.39 -3.32 -0.70
C ILE A 19 -12.57 -4.55 0.19
N VAL A 20 -13.52 -4.53 1.15
CA VAL A 20 -13.81 -5.69 2.00
C VAL A 20 -14.30 -6.87 1.17
N GLU A 21 -15.21 -6.62 0.22
CA GLU A 21 -15.73 -7.66 -0.67
C GLU A 21 -14.63 -8.26 -1.55
N MET A 22 -13.82 -7.43 -2.20
CA MET A 22 -12.72 -7.87 -3.06
C MET A 22 -11.64 -8.61 -2.26
N ARG A 23 -11.33 -8.19 -1.03
CA ARG A 23 -10.38 -8.92 -0.18
C ARG A 23 -10.86 -10.33 0.16
N GLY A 24 -12.17 -10.52 0.34
CA GLY A 24 -12.75 -11.83 0.64
C GLY A 24 -12.95 -12.72 -0.59
N ASN A 25 -13.20 -12.11 -1.76
CA ASN A 25 -13.63 -12.83 -2.96
C ASN A 25 -12.57 -12.88 -4.08
N HIS A 26 -11.51 -12.06 -4.02
CA HIS A 26 -10.49 -11.94 -5.05
C HIS A 26 -9.09 -12.15 -4.46
N GLU A 27 -8.55 -13.36 -4.64
CA GLU A 27 -7.26 -13.78 -4.05
C GLU A 27 -6.10 -12.86 -4.49
N GLU A 28 -6.09 -12.42 -5.75
CA GLU A 28 -5.08 -11.49 -6.25
C GLU A 28 -5.20 -10.12 -5.59
N PHE A 29 -6.42 -9.64 -5.31
CA PHE A 29 -6.60 -8.35 -4.64
C PHE A 29 -6.10 -8.41 -3.19
N ALA A 30 -6.40 -9.52 -2.50
CA ALA A 30 -5.89 -9.76 -1.15
C ALA A 30 -4.35 -9.80 -1.12
N ARG A 31 -3.71 -10.48 -2.09
CA ARG A 31 -2.24 -10.49 -2.20
C ARG A 31 -1.65 -9.10 -2.41
N ILE A 32 -2.19 -8.33 -3.36
CA ILE A 32 -1.68 -6.98 -3.67
C ILE A 32 -1.86 -6.05 -2.46
N MET A 33 -2.96 -6.19 -1.72
CA MET A 33 -3.19 -5.42 -0.48
C MET A 33 -2.17 -5.79 0.61
N ASP A 34 -1.92 -7.07 0.83
CA ASP A 34 -0.93 -7.51 1.83
C ASP A 34 0.50 -7.05 1.45
N ASP A 35 0.84 -7.07 0.15
CA ASP A 35 2.11 -6.55 -0.36
C ASP A 35 2.22 -5.03 -0.17
N TYR A 36 1.13 -4.29 -0.39
CA TYR A 36 1.05 -2.85 -0.16
C TYR A 36 1.29 -2.50 1.30
N ASP A 37 0.57 -3.17 2.22
CA ASP A 37 0.71 -2.96 3.66
C ASP A 37 2.12 -3.29 4.15
N THR A 38 2.70 -4.39 3.65
CA THR A 38 4.07 -4.81 3.99
C THR A 38 5.10 -3.79 3.51
N LEU A 39 4.93 -3.27 2.29
CA LEU A 39 5.83 -2.28 1.71
C LEU A 39 5.74 -0.95 2.47
N ASP A 40 4.55 -0.50 2.82
CA ASP A 40 4.38 0.73 3.60
C ASP A 40 4.98 0.60 5.02
N ALA A 41 4.78 -0.55 5.68
CA ALA A 41 5.43 -0.84 6.95
C ALA A 41 6.96 -0.79 6.83
N LYS A 42 7.52 -1.36 5.76
CA LYS A 42 8.96 -1.33 5.49
C LYS A 42 9.47 0.08 5.22
N ILE A 43 8.75 0.88 4.44
CA ILE A 43 9.07 2.31 4.20
C ILE A 43 9.12 3.05 5.54
N ARG A 44 8.12 2.88 6.41
CA ARG A 44 8.08 3.51 7.73
C ARG A 44 9.23 3.06 8.63
N GLU A 45 9.56 1.77 8.64
CA GLU A 45 10.69 1.23 9.39
C GLU A 45 12.01 1.87 8.93
N LEU A 46 12.22 1.97 7.63
CA LEU A 46 13.40 2.61 7.06
C LEU A 46 13.47 4.11 7.37
N GLU A 47 12.34 4.83 7.38
CA GLU A 47 12.26 6.24 7.80
C GLU A 47 12.58 6.41 9.29
N LEU A 48 12.17 5.46 10.13
CA LEU A 48 12.40 5.50 11.58
C LEU A 48 13.84 5.18 11.97
N HIS A 49 14.50 4.31 11.21
CA HIS A 49 15.84 3.84 11.54
C HIS A 49 16.95 4.84 11.20
N ASP A 50 16.63 6.02 10.64
CA ASP A 50 17.57 7.10 10.24
C ASP A 50 18.82 6.54 9.53
N GLN A 51 18.67 5.41 8.83
CA GLN A 51 19.78 4.82 8.12
C GLN A 51 20.04 5.68 6.89
N PRO A 52 21.30 5.81 6.44
CA PRO A 52 21.60 6.25 5.10
C PRO A 52 21.21 5.13 4.14
N VAL A 53 19.90 4.85 4.07
CA VAL A 53 19.31 4.12 2.97
C VAL A 53 19.67 4.95 1.76
N ALA A 54 20.46 4.40 0.84
CA ALA A 54 20.81 5.11 -0.39
C ALA A 54 19.50 5.65 -0.97
N ASP A 55 19.40 6.98 -1.19
CA ASP A 55 18.15 7.65 -1.58
C ASP A 55 17.39 6.89 -2.67
N ASN A 56 18.14 6.31 -3.61
CA ASN A 56 17.65 5.43 -4.67
C ASN A 56 16.78 4.26 -4.19
N TYR A 57 17.16 3.54 -3.14
CA TYR A 57 16.38 2.40 -2.64
C TYR A 57 15.06 2.87 -2.01
N MET A 58 15.07 4.00 -1.32
CA MET A 58 13.85 4.58 -0.76
C MET A 58 12.91 5.08 -1.87
N GLU A 59 13.46 5.67 -2.93
CA GLU A 59 12.71 6.03 -4.14
C GLU A 59 12.11 4.80 -4.83
N GLU A 60 12.85 3.69 -4.95
CA GLU A 60 12.34 2.45 -5.51
C GLU A 60 11.16 1.89 -4.70
N LEU A 61 11.24 1.89 -3.37
CA LEU A 61 10.13 1.43 -2.52
C LEU A 61 8.90 2.33 -2.66
N LYS A 62 9.10 3.66 -2.71
CA LYS A 62 7.98 4.61 -2.95
C LYS A 62 7.35 4.38 -4.32
N LEU A 63 8.14 4.10 -5.36
CA LEU A 63 7.64 3.79 -6.69
C LEU A 63 6.81 2.50 -6.69
N GLN A 64 7.32 1.43 -6.05
CA GLN A 64 6.58 0.18 -5.91
C GLN A 64 5.27 0.37 -5.17
N ARG A 65 5.24 1.21 -4.13
CA ARG A 65 4.03 1.52 -3.38
C ARG A 65 2.97 2.18 -4.27
N VAL A 66 3.37 3.12 -5.11
CA VAL A 66 2.46 3.75 -6.08
C VAL A 66 1.94 2.73 -7.10
N GLN A 67 2.79 1.84 -7.59
CA GLN A 67 2.39 0.80 -8.55
C GLN A 67 1.38 -0.21 -7.97
N LEU A 68 1.58 -0.64 -6.71
CA LEU A 68 0.64 -1.52 -6.02
C LEU A 68 -0.70 -0.81 -5.80
N LYS A 69 -0.67 0.47 -5.42
CA LYS A 69 -1.88 1.29 -5.28
C LYS A 69 -2.65 1.42 -6.59
N ASP A 70 -1.96 1.71 -7.69
CA ASP A 70 -2.61 1.82 -9.00
C ASP A 70 -3.27 0.50 -9.40
N GLN A 71 -2.63 -0.65 -9.16
CA GLN A 71 -3.23 -1.96 -9.39
C GLN A 71 -4.49 -2.20 -8.54
N LEU A 72 -4.44 -1.87 -7.25
CA LEU A 72 -5.60 -1.96 -6.37
C LEU A 72 -6.74 -1.06 -6.88
N TYR A 73 -6.43 0.14 -7.33
CA TYR A 73 -7.43 1.08 -7.85
C TYR A 73 -8.05 0.61 -9.17
N GLU A 74 -7.27 0.03 -10.08
CA GLU A 74 -7.80 -0.58 -11.31
C GLU A 74 -8.75 -1.74 -10.99
N LEU A 75 -8.40 -2.61 -10.03
CA LEU A 75 -9.27 -3.70 -9.58
C LEU A 75 -10.54 -3.18 -8.90
N LEU A 76 -10.47 -2.05 -8.19
CA LEU A 76 -11.65 -1.41 -7.60
C LEU A 76 -12.56 -0.71 -8.63
N ARG A 77 -12.03 -0.30 -9.79
CA ARG A 77 -12.81 0.32 -10.86
C ARG A 77 -13.36 -0.67 -11.89
N ALA A 78 -12.78 -1.86 -12.00
CA ALA A 78 -13.32 -2.97 -12.77
C ALA A 78 -14.69 -3.42 -12.25
#